data_AF-A0A7S0EHI2-F1
#
_entry.id   AF-A0A7S0EHI2-F1
#
_cell.length_a   1.000
_cell.length_b   1.000
_cell.length_c   1.000
_cell.angle_alpha   90.00
_cell.angle_beta   90.00
_cell.angle_gamma   90.00
#
_symmetry.space_group_name_H-M   'P 1'
#
loop_
_entity.id
_entity.type
_entity.pdbx_description
1 polymer ?
#
loop_
_entity_poly.entity_id
_entity_poly.type
_entity_poly.pdbx_seq_one_letter_code
_entity_poly.pdbx_strand_id
1 'polypeptide(L)'
;MNGADDKMYEKSSLLPTASSLKSKRTAIAVAVITVLILIVVVVASNSSGSSPSSPSPPLPQQEAKSGVFIKNGREFSIGAVSSTHYLAAQAGYETLREGGNAVDAAAVIQFVLNVVQPQSTGIGGGCFVLLYNSSTGEASALDGREEAPGSFHENAFCADAACGRGSCNCTGGLLGTYSERVGSAFAVGAPGVVAAMERMLGEKGTMTLAEAVKPAVKLARNGFPMYEHLRSKIEAAVPRLKNHEASCKLFLNSKCDA
;
A
#
# COMPACT_ATOMS: atom_id res chain seq x y z
N MET A 1 23.52 -23.05 87.78
CA MET A 1 24.95 -22.72 87.66
C MET A 1 25.01 -21.40 86.90
N ASN A 2 24.87 -20.29 87.64
CA ASN A 2 25.94 -19.35 88.01
C ASN A 2 26.43 -18.57 86.77
N GLY A 3 26.34 -17.25 86.63
CA GLY A 3 26.05 -16.14 87.56
C GLY A 3 26.84 -14.90 87.10
N ALA A 4 26.39 -13.71 87.53
CA ALA A 4 27.16 -12.45 87.66
C ALA A 4 27.72 -11.80 86.37
N ASP A 5 28.01 -10.50 86.29
CA ASP A 5 27.61 -9.28 86.98
C ASP A 5 28.13 -8.12 86.09
N ASP A 6 27.44 -7.00 86.19
CA ASP A 6 27.90 -5.61 86.14
C ASP A 6 29.42 -5.34 86.04
N LYS A 7 29.83 -4.44 85.11
CA LYS A 7 30.49 -3.14 85.44
C LYS A 7 31.09 -2.35 84.26
N MET A 8 30.95 -1.03 84.40
CA MET A 8 31.89 0.06 84.07
C MET A 8 31.84 0.73 82.69
N TYR A 9 31.29 1.95 82.74
CA TYR A 9 31.68 3.14 81.99
C TYR A 9 33.21 3.29 81.84
N GLU A 10 33.69 3.59 80.64
CA GLU A 10 34.56 4.76 80.46
C GLU A 10 34.44 5.38 79.06
N LYS A 11 34.49 6.71 79.08
CA LYS A 11 34.18 7.67 78.04
C LYS A 11 35.46 7.95 77.24
N SER A 12 35.44 7.87 75.91
CA SER A 12 36.52 8.46 75.10
C SER A 12 35.99 9.02 73.78
N SER A 13 36.08 10.34 73.71
CA SER A 13 35.80 11.26 72.61
C SER A 13 36.57 10.96 71.33
N LEU A 14 35.90 10.95 70.17
CA LEU A 14 36.55 11.25 68.88
C LEU A 14 35.61 12.00 67.94
N LEU A 15 36.03 13.23 67.62
CA LEU A 15 35.54 14.07 66.52
C LEU A 15 35.56 13.30 65.19
N PRO A 16 34.60 13.51 64.27
CA PRO A 16 34.64 12.88 62.96
C PRO A 16 35.88 13.35 62.17
N THR A 17 36.66 12.37 61.72
CA THR A 17 37.87 12.56 60.93
C THR A 17 37.58 13.10 59.53
N ALA A 18 38.55 13.81 58.96
CA ALA A 18 38.47 14.55 57.68
C ALA A 18 38.11 13.71 56.44
N SER A 19 38.00 12.37 56.54
CA SER A 19 37.58 11.49 55.45
C SER A 19 36.06 11.52 55.18
N SER A 20 35.25 11.78 56.22
CA SER A 20 33.78 11.83 56.11
C SER A 20 33.26 13.05 55.32
N LEU A 21 34.02 14.15 55.31
CA LEU A 21 33.67 15.39 54.59
C LEU A 21 33.99 15.33 53.10
N LYS A 22 34.98 14.53 52.67
CA LYS A 22 35.29 14.32 51.24
C LYS A 22 34.18 13.50 50.55
N SER A 23 33.71 12.43 51.17
CA SER A 23 32.64 11.56 50.65
C SER A 23 31.33 12.30 50.38
N LYS A 24 30.89 13.17 51.30
CA LYS A 24 29.67 13.97 51.11
C LYS A 24 29.80 15.02 50.01
N ARG A 25 30.98 15.64 49.84
CA ARG A 25 31.23 16.60 48.74
C ARG A 25 31.25 15.92 47.37
N THR A 26 31.80 14.71 47.28
CA THR A 26 31.79 13.92 46.04
C THR A 26 30.38 13.43 45.70
N ALA A 27 29.59 12.99 46.69
CA ALA A 27 28.20 12.59 46.47
C ALA A 27 27.30 13.75 46.00
N ILE A 28 27.46 14.95 46.59
CA ILE A 28 26.73 16.15 46.16
C ILE A 28 27.17 16.59 44.76
N ALA A 29 28.47 16.54 44.46
CA ALA A 29 28.98 16.88 43.12
C ALA A 29 28.45 15.93 42.03
N VAL A 30 28.41 14.61 42.31
CA VAL A 30 27.83 13.62 41.38
C VAL A 30 26.34 13.85 41.20
N ALA A 31 25.59 14.10 42.27
CA ALA A 31 24.16 14.38 42.20
C ALA A 31 23.84 15.63 41.36
N VAL A 32 24.59 16.72 41.57
CA VAL A 32 24.45 17.97 40.79
C VAL A 32 24.80 17.75 39.32
N ILE A 33 25.84 16.97 39.02
CA ILE A 33 26.22 16.62 37.64
C ILE A 33 25.13 15.77 36.98
N THR A 34 24.56 14.77 37.66
CA THR A 34 23.45 13.98 37.10
C THR A 34 22.18 14.81 36.87
N VAL A 35 21.85 15.74 37.75
CA VAL A 35 20.71 16.65 37.58
C VAL A 35 20.95 17.61 36.42
N LEU A 36 22.16 18.17 36.29
CA LEU A 36 22.52 19.03 35.16
C LEU A 36 22.51 18.27 33.83
N ILE A 37 22.99 17.02 33.79
CA ILE A 37 22.91 16.17 32.59
C ILE A 37 21.45 15.86 32.23
N LEU A 38 20.59 15.54 33.21
CA LEU A 38 19.16 15.32 32.98
C LEU A 38 18.46 16.57 32.44
N ILE A 39 18.78 17.76 32.97
CA ILE A 39 18.24 19.03 32.48
C ILE A 39 18.71 19.30 31.03
N VAL A 40 19.97 19.04 30.70
CA VAL A 40 20.48 19.21 29.33
C VAL A 40 19.81 18.22 28.36
N VAL A 41 19.56 16.98 28.76
CA VAL A 41 18.85 15.98 27.92
C VAL A 41 17.38 16.36 27.70
N VAL A 42 16.69 16.89 28.71
CA VAL A 42 15.30 17.36 28.57
C VAL A 42 15.22 18.61 27.68
N VAL A 43 16.18 19.53 27.79
CA VAL A 43 16.24 20.73 26.92
C VAL A 43 16.61 20.38 25.48
N ALA A 44 17.51 19.41 25.27
CA ALA A 44 17.87 18.94 23.93
C ALA A 44 16.77 18.10 23.25
N SER A 45 15.86 17.48 24.02
CA SER A 45 14.73 16.72 23.48
C SER A 45 13.55 17.61 23.07
N ASN A 46 13.47 18.84 23.59
CA ASN A 46 12.42 19.81 23.27
C ASN A 46 12.77 20.79 22.13
N SER A 47 13.97 20.70 21.54
CA SER A 47 14.37 21.55 20.41
C SER A 47 14.08 20.98 19.02
N SER A 48 13.44 19.81 18.94
CA SER A 48 12.84 19.31 17.69
C SER A 48 11.42 19.86 17.52
N GLY A 49 11.30 21.19 17.57
CA GLY A 49 10.08 21.86 17.13
C GLY A 49 10.00 21.76 15.61
N SER A 50 9.34 20.72 15.11
CA SER A 50 8.81 20.76 13.74
C SER A 50 7.81 21.92 13.70
N SER A 51 8.21 23.04 13.10
CA SER A 51 7.27 24.11 12.78
C SER A 51 6.08 23.49 12.05
N PRO A 52 4.82 23.73 12.48
CA PRO A 52 3.69 23.39 11.66
C PRO A 52 3.88 24.14 10.33
N SER A 53 4.09 23.39 9.26
CA SER A 53 4.08 23.95 7.91
C SER A 53 2.73 24.66 7.78
N SER A 54 2.77 25.98 7.63
CA SER A 54 1.57 26.76 7.29
C SER A 54 0.85 26.04 6.14
N PRO A 55 -0.48 25.85 6.21
CA PRO A 55 -1.21 25.31 5.06
C PRO A 55 -0.84 26.17 3.86
N SER A 56 -0.35 25.52 2.79
CA SER A 56 -0.10 26.21 1.54
C SER A 56 -1.37 26.97 1.17
N PRO A 57 -1.27 28.24 0.73
CA PRO A 57 -2.46 28.94 0.27
C PRO A 57 -3.19 28.07 -0.74
N PRO A 58 -4.53 27.99 -0.69
CA PRO A 58 -5.28 27.26 -1.69
C PRO A 58 -4.77 27.73 -3.06
N LEU A 59 -4.41 26.77 -3.92
CA LEU A 59 -4.07 27.08 -5.30
C LEU A 59 -5.16 28.04 -5.82
N PRO A 60 -4.79 29.11 -6.53
CA PRO A 60 -5.78 30.01 -7.09
C PRO A 60 -6.85 29.16 -7.76
N GLN A 61 -8.08 29.19 -7.23
CA GLN A 61 -9.24 28.65 -7.91
C GLN A 61 -9.41 29.55 -9.13
N GLN A 62 -8.65 29.27 -10.19
CA GLN A 62 -9.08 29.65 -11.51
C GLN A 62 -10.41 28.96 -11.67
N GLU A 63 -11.48 29.77 -11.68
CA GLU A 63 -12.75 29.36 -12.26
C GLU A 63 -12.40 28.53 -13.50
N ALA A 64 -12.85 27.29 -13.52
CA ALA A 64 -12.69 26.42 -14.66
C ALA A 64 -13.43 27.07 -15.82
N LYS A 65 -12.77 28.02 -16.50
CA LYS A 65 -13.20 28.56 -17.78
C LYS A 65 -13.33 27.32 -18.65
N SER A 66 -14.56 27.06 -19.07
CA SER A 66 -15.00 26.03 -20.02
C SER A 66 -13.84 25.24 -20.62
N GLY A 67 -13.79 23.93 -20.35
CA GLY A 67 -12.71 22.98 -20.61
C GLY A 67 -12.35 22.75 -22.09
N VAL A 68 -12.35 23.83 -22.86
CA VAL A 68 -11.95 23.96 -24.24
C VAL A 68 -10.53 24.48 -24.29
N PHE A 69 -9.59 23.60 -24.63
CA PHE A 69 -8.23 24.02 -24.93
C PHE A 69 -7.98 23.89 -26.43
N ILE A 70 -7.36 24.90 -27.05
CA ILE A 70 -7.04 24.85 -28.48
C ILE A 70 -5.55 24.60 -28.67
N LYS A 71 -5.18 23.51 -29.36
CA LYS A 71 -3.79 23.20 -29.77
C LYS A 71 -3.74 22.89 -31.26
N ASN A 72 -2.91 23.63 -32.00
CA ASN A 72 -2.76 23.54 -33.46
C ASN A 72 -4.11 23.69 -34.20
N GLY A 73 -4.99 24.60 -33.74
CA GLY A 73 -6.29 24.85 -34.36
C GLY A 73 -7.36 23.79 -34.11
N ARG A 74 -7.13 22.83 -33.20
CA ARG A 74 -8.13 21.84 -32.78
C ARG A 74 -8.67 22.17 -31.41
N GLU A 75 -10.00 22.20 -31.32
CA GLU A 75 -10.75 22.38 -30.09
C GLU A 75 -10.80 21.07 -29.29
N PHE A 76 -10.28 21.07 -28.06
CA PHE A 76 -10.38 19.95 -27.13
C PHE A 76 -11.39 20.32 -26.06
N SER A 77 -12.67 20.00 -26.27
CA SER A 77 -13.81 20.40 -25.42
C SER A 77 -14.33 19.29 -24.48
N ILE A 78 -13.76 18.09 -24.56
CA ILE A 78 -14.38 16.85 -24.03
C ILE A 78 -13.53 16.13 -22.97
N GLY A 79 -12.40 16.71 -22.55
CA GLY A 79 -11.45 16.09 -21.61
C GLY A 79 -10.34 15.27 -22.29
N ALA A 80 -9.44 14.72 -21.48
CA ALA A 80 -8.28 13.95 -21.95
C ALA A 80 -8.14 12.65 -21.16
N VAL A 81 -7.64 11.61 -21.83
CA VAL A 81 -7.39 10.29 -21.25
C VAL A 81 -5.94 9.89 -21.51
N SER A 82 -5.30 9.32 -20.48
CA SER A 82 -4.00 8.69 -20.58
C SER A 82 -4.09 7.28 -20.02
N SER A 83 -3.55 6.30 -20.75
CA SER A 83 -3.49 4.90 -20.33
C SER A 83 -2.27 4.23 -20.95
N THR A 84 -1.80 3.16 -20.32
CA THR A 84 -0.63 2.39 -20.77
C THR A 84 -0.89 1.61 -22.06
N HIS A 85 -2.15 1.38 -22.43
CA HIS A 85 -2.54 0.71 -23.67
C HIS A 85 -3.43 1.60 -24.53
N TYR A 86 -3.10 1.75 -25.82
CA TYR A 86 -3.81 2.67 -26.73
C TYR A 86 -5.31 2.35 -26.86
N LEU A 87 -5.69 1.07 -26.95
CA LEU A 87 -7.11 0.66 -26.98
C LEU A 87 -7.87 1.07 -25.71
N ALA A 88 -7.22 1.05 -24.54
CA ALA A 88 -7.84 1.50 -23.31
C ALA A 88 -8.00 3.03 -23.30
N ALA A 89 -6.96 3.76 -23.70
CA ALA A 89 -7.02 5.21 -23.85
C ALA A 89 -8.12 5.63 -24.84
N GLN A 90 -8.22 4.93 -25.97
CA GLN A 90 -9.25 5.15 -26.99
C GLN A 90 -10.64 4.89 -26.43
N ALA A 91 -10.87 3.77 -25.75
CA ALA A 91 -12.18 3.45 -25.18
C ALA A 91 -12.62 4.47 -24.11
N GLY A 92 -11.68 4.91 -23.25
CA GLY A 92 -11.95 5.98 -22.30
C GLY A 92 -12.28 7.31 -22.97
N TYR A 93 -11.53 7.68 -24.03
CA TYR A 93 -11.82 8.88 -24.81
C TYR A 93 -13.18 8.82 -25.50
N GLU A 94 -13.52 7.67 -26.10
CA GLU A 94 -14.83 7.44 -26.73
C GLU A 94 -15.96 7.57 -25.70
N THR A 95 -15.76 7.08 -24.48
CA THR A 95 -16.71 7.24 -23.36
C THR A 95 -16.96 8.71 -23.03
N LEU A 96 -15.89 9.52 -22.90
CA LEU A 96 -16.03 10.96 -22.70
C LEU A 96 -16.72 11.66 -23.89
N ARG A 97 -16.34 11.27 -25.11
CA ARG A 97 -16.93 11.79 -26.36
C ARG A 97 -18.43 11.52 -26.47
N GLU A 98 -18.89 10.42 -25.88
CA GLU A 98 -20.30 10.01 -25.85
C GLU A 98 -21.07 10.60 -24.65
N GLY A 99 -20.44 11.48 -23.87
CA GLY A 99 -21.07 12.21 -22.77
C GLY A 99 -20.92 11.55 -21.39
N GLY A 100 -20.18 10.44 -21.29
CA GLY A 100 -19.79 9.86 -20.01
C GLY A 100 -18.84 10.79 -19.23
N ASN A 101 -18.83 10.64 -17.91
CA ASN A 101 -17.94 11.44 -17.06
C ASN A 101 -16.58 10.75 -16.84
N ALA A 102 -15.71 11.34 -16.03
CA ALA A 102 -14.39 10.79 -15.73
C ALA A 102 -14.44 9.41 -15.01
N VAL A 103 -15.48 9.16 -14.21
CA VAL A 103 -15.71 7.88 -13.51
C VAL A 103 -16.07 6.80 -14.52
N ASP A 104 -16.98 7.10 -15.44
CA ASP A 104 -17.40 6.18 -16.50
C ASP A 104 -16.20 5.80 -17.39
N ALA A 105 -15.44 6.80 -17.83
CA ALA A 105 -14.25 6.58 -18.63
C ALA A 105 -13.20 5.75 -17.89
N ALA A 106 -12.96 6.02 -16.60
CA ALA A 106 -12.03 5.24 -15.79
C ALA A 106 -12.46 3.77 -15.64
N ALA A 107 -13.75 3.51 -15.42
CA ALA A 107 -14.28 2.15 -15.34
C ALA A 107 -14.13 1.39 -16.66
N VAL A 108 -14.47 2.02 -17.80
CA VAL A 108 -14.28 1.45 -19.13
C VAL A 108 -12.79 1.14 -19.40
N ILE A 109 -11.89 2.07 -19.07
CA ILE A 109 -10.44 1.88 -19.20
C ILE A 109 -9.99 0.65 -18.40
N GLN A 110 -10.42 0.53 -17.13
CA GLN A 110 -10.03 -0.59 -16.27
C GLN A 110 -10.48 -1.93 -16.87
N PHE A 111 -11.73 -2.04 -17.35
CA PHE A 111 -12.20 -3.28 -17.96
C PHE A 111 -11.47 -3.59 -19.27
N VAL A 112 -11.18 -2.58 -20.11
CA VAL A 112 -10.40 -2.81 -21.33
C VAL A 112 -8.98 -3.28 -21.00
N LEU A 113 -8.31 -2.67 -20.02
CA LEU A 113 -6.97 -3.08 -19.57
C LEU A 113 -6.94 -4.51 -19.05
N ASN A 114 -8.02 -4.99 -18.41
CA ASN A 114 -8.12 -6.39 -17.98
C ASN A 114 -8.06 -7.40 -19.14
N VAL A 115 -8.34 -6.96 -20.38
CA VAL A 115 -8.27 -7.78 -21.59
C VAL A 115 -6.97 -7.54 -22.34
N VAL A 116 -6.62 -6.27 -22.57
CA VAL A 116 -5.50 -5.90 -23.46
C VAL A 116 -4.15 -5.85 -22.73
N GLN A 117 -4.15 -5.84 -21.40
CA GLN A 117 -2.94 -5.77 -20.57
C GLN A 117 -2.96 -6.77 -19.38
N PRO A 118 -3.21 -8.07 -19.64
CA PRO A 118 -3.47 -9.06 -18.59
C PRO A 118 -2.27 -9.36 -17.69
N GLN A 119 -1.06 -9.01 -18.12
CA GLN A 119 0.17 -9.18 -17.34
C GLN A 119 0.35 -8.16 -16.22
N SER A 120 -0.51 -7.12 -16.14
CA SER A 120 -0.34 -6.01 -15.20
C SER A 120 -1.56 -5.77 -14.31
N THR A 121 -2.76 -5.91 -14.84
CA THR A 121 -4.02 -5.67 -14.11
C THR A 121 -5.09 -6.65 -14.56
N GLY A 122 -6.13 -6.86 -13.76
CA GLY A 122 -7.19 -7.81 -14.05
C GLY A 122 -8.32 -7.77 -13.05
N ILE A 123 -9.46 -8.35 -13.43
CA ILE A 123 -10.63 -8.54 -12.54
C ILE A 123 -10.31 -9.38 -11.29
N GLY A 124 -9.22 -10.15 -11.32
CA GLY A 124 -8.75 -10.98 -10.20
C GLY A 124 -7.75 -10.29 -9.28
N GLY A 125 -7.57 -8.97 -9.38
CA GLY A 125 -6.68 -8.19 -8.50
C GLY A 125 -7.41 -7.10 -7.73
N GLY A 126 -6.65 -6.06 -7.33
CA GLY A 126 -7.14 -4.89 -6.61
C GLY A 126 -6.76 -3.58 -7.29
N CYS A 127 -7.34 -2.48 -6.80
CA CYS A 127 -7.09 -1.14 -7.30
C CYS A 127 -7.26 -0.08 -6.20
N PHE A 128 -6.75 1.12 -6.48
CA PHE A 128 -7.12 2.34 -5.76
C PHE A 128 -7.62 3.36 -6.78
N VAL A 129 -8.66 4.11 -6.42
CA VAL A 129 -9.18 5.19 -7.25
C VAL A 129 -9.07 6.48 -6.47
N LEU A 130 -8.49 7.52 -7.07
CA LEU A 130 -8.51 8.88 -6.56
C LEU A 130 -9.44 9.70 -7.45
N LEU A 131 -10.38 10.39 -6.82
CA LEU A 131 -11.46 11.07 -7.51
C LEU A 131 -11.57 12.50 -7.01
N TYR A 132 -11.59 13.43 -7.96
CA TYR A 132 -11.82 14.84 -7.68
C TYR A 132 -13.10 15.29 -8.37
N ASN A 133 -14.04 15.81 -7.59
CA ASN A 133 -15.26 16.42 -8.09
C ASN A 133 -15.07 17.94 -8.16
N SER A 134 -14.93 18.48 -9.37
CA SER A 134 -14.72 19.90 -9.58
C SER A 134 -15.94 20.76 -9.24
N SER A 135 -17.15 20.21 -9.29
CA SER A 135 -18.38 20.94 -8.94
C SER A 135 -18.54 21.15 -7.44
N THR A 136 -18.05 20.22 -6.62
CA THR A 136 -18.09 20.32 -5.15
C THR A 136 -16.77 20.72 -4.53
N GLY A 137 -15.66 20.62 -5.28
CA GLY A 137 -14.30 20.81 -4.78
C GLY A 137 -13.80 19.64 -3.91
N GLU A 138 -14.51 18.52 -3.88
CA GLU A 138 -14.23 17.36 -3.03
C GLU A 138 -13.19 16.43 -3.66
N ALA A 139 -12.20 16.01 -2.87
CA ALA A 139 -11.31 14.89 -3.20
C ALA A 139 -11.69 13.67 -2.36
N SER A 140 -11.76 12.50 -3.00
CA SER A 140 -12.11 11.23 -2.38
C SER A 140 -11.19 10.12 -2.90
N ALA A 141 -11.11 9.04 -2.12
CA ALA A 141 -10.38 7.84 -2.47
C ALA A 141 -11.27 6.61 -2.28
N LEU A 142 -11.18 5.67 -3.20
CA LEU A 142 -11.78 4.35 -3.07
C LEU A 142 -10.67 3.30 -3.00
N ASP A 143 -10.69 2.54 -1.92
CA ASP A 143 -9.82 1.39 -1.72
C ASP A 143 -10.54 0.13 -2.20
N GLY A 144 -10.03 -0.44 -3.29
CA GLY A 144 -10.42 -1.74 -3.82
C GLY A 144 -9.24 -2.71 -3.79
N ARG A 145 -8.32 -2.57 -2.84
CA ARG A 145 -7.19 -3.47 -2.65
C ARG A 145 -7.67 -4.86 -2.29
N GLU A 146 -6.91 -5.87 -2.68
CA GLU A 146 -7.19 -7.24 -2.26
C GLU A 146 -7.08 -7.39 -0.74
N GLU A 147 -8.00 -8.15 -0.15
CA GLU A 147 -7.98 -8.48 1.27
C GLU A 147 -7.51 -9.92 1.50
N ALA A 148 -6.81 -10.18 2.61
CA ALA A 148 -6.47 -11.55 2.98
C ALA A 148 -7.76 -12.35 3.23
N PRO A 149 -7.91 -13.59 2.72
CA PRO A 149 -9.06 -14.43 3.04
C PRO A 149 -9.22 -14.58 4.56
N GLY A 150 -10.45 -14.64 5.07
CA GLY A 150 -10.70 -14.72 6.52
C GLY A 150 -10.11 -15.96 7.22
N SER A 151 -9.77 -17.02 6.47
CA SER A 151 -9.07 -18.20 6.97
C SER A 151 -7.54 -18.04 6.99
N PHE A 152 -7.02 -16.95 6.44
CA PHE A 152 -5.59 -16.68 6.33
C PHE A 152 -5.04 -16.14 7.65
N HIS A 153 -3.87 -16.60 8.05
CA HIS A 153 -3.23 -16.23 9.30
C HIS A 153 -1.75 -15.91 9.07
N GLU A 154 -1.15 -15.23 10.04
CA GLU A 154 0.23 -14.70 9.96
C GLU A 154 1.31 -15.73 9.61
N ASN A 155 1.12 -17.01 9.97
CA ASN A 155 2.07 -18.09 9.72
C ASN A 155 1.71 -18.97 8.51
N ALA A 156 0.74 -18.58 7.68
CA ALA A 156 0.20 -19.43 6.61
C ALA A 156 1.24 -19.86 5.55
N PHE A 157 2.38 -19.16 5.46
CA PHE A 157 3.50 -19.52 4.58
C PHE A 157 4.68 -20.18 5.31
N CYS A 158 4.60 -20.37 6.62
CA CYS A 158 5.70 -20.91 7.40
C CYS A 158 5.63 -22.45 7.46
N ALA A 159 6.78 -23.09 7.72
CA ALA A 159 6.85 -24.55 7.77
C ALA A 159 6.09 -25.15 8.96
N ASP A 160 6.09 -24.41 10.06
CA ASP A 160 5.27 -24.69 11.22
C ASP A 160 4.17 -23.62 11.30
N ALA A 161 2.91 -24.02 11.18
CA ALA A 161 1.77 -23.10 11.30
C ALA A 161 1.51 -22.67 12.75
N ALA A 162 2.01 -23.43 13.74
CA ALA A 162 1.82 -23.20 15.17
C ALA A 162 2.91 -22.33 15.83
N CYS A 163 3.93 -21.91 15.08
CA CYS A 163 5.00 -21.08 15.62
C CYS A 163 4.50 -19.66 15.96
N GLY A 164 5.02 -19.04 17.01
CA GLY A 164 4.64 -17.67 17.40
C GLY A 164 5.26 -16.59 16.53
N ARG A 165 4.65 -15.39 16.50
CA ARG A 165 5.18 -14.21 15.79
C ARG A 165 6.67 -13.99 16.08
N GLY A 166 7.47 -13.83 15.03
CA GLY A 166 8.85 -13.36 15.12
C GLY A 166 9.93 -14.42 15.36
N SER A 167 9.57 -15.71 15.50
CA SER A 167 10.56 -16.82 15.59
C SER A 167 10.29 -17.95 14.58
N CYS A 168 9.39 -17.73 13.64
CA CYS A 168 9.02 -18.71 12.63
C CYS A 168 10.07 -18.84 11.52
N ASN A 169 10.48 -20.08 11.24
CA ASN A 169 11.15 -20.39 9.98
C ASN A 169 10.10 -20.42 8.86
N CYS A 170 10.00 -19.34 8.11
CA CYS A 170 9.11 -19.23 6.94
C CYS A 170 9.80 -19.61 5.62
N THR A 171 10.91 -20.33 5.72
CA THR A 171 11.59 -21.01 4.63
C THR A 171 11.30 -22.51 4.72
N GLY A 172 10.85 -23.13 3.62
CA GLY A 172 10.60 -24.57 3.56
C GLY A 172 9.23 -25.06 4.05
N GLY A 173 8.20 -24.21 4.15
CA GLY A 173 6.82 -24.65 4.39
C GLY A 173 6.16 -25.31 3.18
N LEU A 174 4.83 -25.49 3.22
CA LEU A 174 4.02 -26.13 2.16
C LEU A 174 4.39 -25.62 0.75
N LEU A 175 4.82 -24.36 0.66
CA LEU A 175 5.38 -23.72 -0.51
C LEU A 175 6.76 -23.15 -0.15
N GLY A 176 7.80 -23.94 -0.38
CA GLY A 176 9.14 -23.73 0.18
C GLY A 176 9.89 -22.55 -0.42
N THR A 177 9.72 -22.33 -1.73
CA THR A 177 10.35 -21.23 -2.48
C THR A 177 9.41 -20.04 -2.67
N TYR A 178 10.00 -18.87 -2.94
CA TYR A 178 9.22 -17.68 -3.31
C TYR A 178 8.36 -17.93 -4.56
N SER A 179 8.91 -18.59 -5.57
CA SER A 179 8.23 -18.89 -6.84
C SER A 179 6.99 -19.77 -6.65
N GLU A 180 7.09 -20.79 -5.80
CA GLU A 180 5.95 -21.65 -5.45
C GLU A 180 4.87 -20.86 -4.71
N ARG A 181 5.26 -20.00 -3.76
CA ARG A 181 4.31 -19.13 -3.05
C ARG A 181 3.52 -18.25 -4.01
N VAL A 182 4.21 -17.41 -4.78
CA VAL A 182 3.56 -16.44 -5.69
C VAL A 182 2.94 -17.09 -6.93
N GLY A 183 3.26 -18.34 -7.22
CA GLY A 183 2.69 -19.14 -8.31
C GLY A 183 1.46 -19.95 -7.90
N SER A 184 1.15 -20.03 -6.60
CA SER A 184 0.05 -20.83 -6.05
C SER A 184 -1.22 -20.01 -5.84
N ALA A 185 -2.36 -20.71 -5.72
CA ALA A 185 -3.62 -20.11 -5.30
C ALA A 185 -3.58 -19.55 -3.85
N PHE A 186 -2.64 -20.01 -3.01
CA PHE A 186 -2.50 -19.52 -1.63
C PHE A 186 -2.01 -18.07 -1.55
N ALA A 187 -1.43 -17.52 -2.62
CA ALA A 187 -1.01 -16.11 -2.68
C ALA A 187 -2.11 -15.15 -3.18
N VAL A 188 -3.33 -15.65 -3.42
CA VAL A 188 -4.44 -14.84 -3.92
C VAL A 188 -5.20 -14.21 -2.76
N GLY A 189 -5.24 -12.87 -2.72
CA GLY A 189 -6.19 -12.12 -1.89
C GLY A 189 -7.57 -12.05 -2.56
N ALA A 190 -8.60 -11.74 -1.78
CA ALA A 190 -9.96 -11.53 -2.27
C ALA A 190 -9.97 -10.33 -3.26
N PRO A 191 -10.30 -10.53 -4.55
CA PRO A 191 -10.22 -9.46 -5.55
C PRO A 191 -11.18 -8.30 -5.30
N GLY A 192 -10.72 -7.06 -5.50
CA GLY A 192 -11.48 -5.84 -5.22
C GLY A 192 -11.83 -4.99 -6.44
N VAL A 193 -11.21 -5.22 -7.61
CA VAL A 193 -11.40 -4.36 -8.80
C VAL A 193 -12.87 -4.25 -9.21
N VAL A 194 -13.59 -5.37 -9.35
CA VAL A 194 -14.98 -5.35 -9.84
C VAL A 194 -15.90 -4.62 -8.86
N ALA A 195 -15.74 -4.88 -7.56
CA ALA A 195 -16.51 -4.21 -6.51
C ALA A 195 -16.24 -2.70 -6.47
N ALA A 196 -14.98 -2.30 -6.65
CA ALA A 196 -14.62 -0.88 -6.71
C ALA A 196 -15.24 -0.19 -7.94
N MET A 197 -15.18 -0.83 -9.12
CA MET A 197 -15.78 -0.28 -10.34
C MET A 197 -17.30 -0.17 -10.23
N GLU A 198 -17.98 -1.21 -9.72
CA GLU A 198 -19.42 -1.18 -9.48
C GLU A 198 -19.81 -0.04 -8.52
N ARG A 199 -19.09 0.09 -7.41
CA ARG A 199 -19.36 1.12 -6.41
C ARG A 199 -19.16 2.53 -6.96
N MET A 200 -18.03 2.81 -7.62
CA MET A 200 -17.77 4.15 -8.15
C MET A 200 -18.78 4.52 -9.26
N LEU A 201 -19.16 3.57 -10.11
CA LEU A 201 -20.20 3.79 -11.12
C LEU A 201 -21.55 4.10 -10.47
N GLY A 202 -21.95 3.34 -9.44
CA GLY A 202 -23.22 3.57 -8.73
C GLY A 202 -23.27 4.89 -7.96
N GLU A 203 -22.15 5.31 -7.36
CA GLU A 203 -22.10 6.53 -6.53
C GLU A 203 -21.86 7.80 -7.35
N LYS A 204 -21.04 7.72 -8.41
CA LYS A 204 -20.49 8.90 -9.11
C LYS A 204 -20.50 8.76 -10.64
N GLY A 205 -20.86 7.61 -11.20
CA GLY A 205 -20.94 7.37 -12.64
C GLY A 205 -22.29 7.75 -13.24
N THR A 206 -22.40 7.59 -14.54
CA THR A 206 -23.64 7.70 -15.32
C THR A 206 -23.96 6.43 -16.10
N MET A 207 -23.01 5.50 -16.18
CA MET A 207 -23.16 4.20 -16.84
C MET A 207 -23.39 3.06 -15.84
N THR A 208 -24.12 2.04 -16.26
CA THR A 208 -24.19 0.77 -15.53
C THR A 208 -22.89 -0.02 -15.67
N LEU A 209 -22.61 -0.92 -14.72
CA LEU A 209 -21.50 -1.87 -14.82
C LEU A 209 -21.55 -2.67 -16.13
N ALA A 210 -22.75 -3.10 -16.54
CA ALA A 210 -22.95 -3.85 -17.77
C ALA A 210 -22.54 -3.05 -19.02
N GLU A 211 -22.80 -1.74 -19.04
CA GLU A 211 -22.38 -0.87 -20.14
C GLU A 211 -20.87 -0.63 -20.15
N ALA A 212 -20.27 -0.36 -18.97
CA ALA A 212 -18.84 -0.12 -18.84
C ALA A 212 -17.99 -1.32 -19.29
N VAL A 213 -18.51 -2.54 -19.15
CA VAL A 213 -17.82 -3.80 -19.53
C VAL A 213 -17.93 -4.09 -21.04
N LYS A 214 -18.88 -3.50 -21.78
CA LYS A 214 -19.12 -3.82 -23.22
C LYS A 214 -17.87 -3.69 -24.09
N PRO A 215 -17.06 -2.61 -24.01
CA PRO A 215 -15.87 -2.48 -24.86
C PRO A 215 -14.85 -3.59 -24.62
N ALA A 216 -14.65 -3.98 -23.35
CA ALA A 216 -13.77 -5.08 -22.98
C ALA A 216 -14.27 -6.42 -23.53
N VAL A 217 -15.57 -6.70 -23.44
CA VAL A 217 -16.19 -7.93 -24.00
C VAL A 217 -15.99 -8.02 -25.51
N LYS A 218 -16.14 -6.90 -26.23
CA LYS A 218 -15.90 -6.84 -27.67
C LYS A 218 -14.45 -7.21 -28.01
N LEU A 219 -13.48 -6.64 -27.29
CA LEU A 219 -12.06 -6.93 -27.47
C LEU A 219 -11.70 -8.38 -27.09
N ALA A 220 -12.30 -8.92 -26.02
CA ALA A 220 -12.06 -10.29 -25.60
C ALA A 220 -12.58 -11.31 -26.63
N ARG A 221 -13.72 -11.03 -27.27
CA ARG A 221 -14.33 -11.90 -28.30
C ARG A 221 -13.63 -11.81 -29.65
N ASN A 222 -13.31 -10.60 -30.08
CA ASN A 222 -12.77 -10.35 -31.42
C ASN A 222 -11.24 -10.42 -31.45
N GLY A 223 -10.60 -10.44 -30.28
CA GLY A 223 -9.16 -10.31 -30.13
C GLY A 223 -8.68 -8.87 -30.33
N PHE A 224 -7.38 -8.70 -30.15
CA PHE A 224 -6.65 -7.47 -30.39
C PHE A 224 -5.24 -7.80 -30.91
N PRO A 225 -4.56 -6.87 -31.60
CA PRO A 225 -3.21 -7.12 -32.09
C PRO A 225 -2.23 -7.38 -30.94
N MET A 226 -1.49 -8.49 -31.04
CA MET A 226 -0.40 -8.77 -30.12
C MET A 226 0.67 -7.67 -30.21
N TYR A 227 1.21 -7.27 -29.07
CA TYR A 227 2.26 -6.26 -28.97
C TYR A 227 3.46 -6.80 -28.18
N GLU A 228 4.63 -6.21 -28.42
CA GLU A 228 5.91 -6.77 -27.98
C GLU A 228 6.00 -6.97 -26.46
N HIS A 229 5.52 -6.00 -25.68
CA HIS A 229 5.60 -6.11 -24.23
C HIS A 229 4.75 -7.25 -23.68
N LEU A 230 3.53 -7.47 -24.19
CA LEU A 230 2.71 -8.63 -23.80
C LEU A 230 3.37 -9.94 -24.25
N ARG A 231 3.86 -10.01 -25.49
CA ARG A 231 4.56 -11.19 -26.01
C ARG A 231 5.73 -11.59 -25.11
N SER A 232 6.62 -10.64 -24.80
CA SER A 232 7.78 -10.87 -23.93
C SER A 232 7.37 -11.35 -22.54
N LYS A 233 6.28 -10.81 -21.97
CA LYS A 233 5.78 -11.21 -20.65
C LYS A 233 5.16 -12.61 -20.66
N ILE A 234 4.46 -12.99 -21.74
CA ILE A 234 3.97 -14.37 -21.94
C ILE A 234 5.15 -15.34 -22.07
N GLU A 235 6.15 -15.01 -22.89
CA GLU A 235 7.35 -15.86 -23.10
C GLU A 235 8.09 -16.11 -21.78
N ALA A 236 8.32 -15.06 -20.99
CA ALA A 236 8.93 -15.17 -19.67
C ALA A 236 8.08 -15.98 -18.67
N ALA A 237 6.75 -15.99 -18.84
CA ALA A 237 5.82 -16.69 -17.96
C ALA A 237 5.53 -18.13 -18.37
N VAL A 238 6.03 -18.63 -19.52
CA VAL A 238 5.76 -20.00 -20.03
C VAL A 238 5.91 -21.08 -18.95
N PRO A 239 6.98 -21.13 -18.13
CA PRO A 239 7.11 -22.16 -17.10
C PRO A 239 5.97 -22.16 -16.08
N ARG A 240 5.44 -20.97 -15.73
CA ARG A 240 4.32 -20.83 -14.79
C ARG A 240 2.98 -21.11 -15.44
N LEU A 241 2.78 -20.67 -16.68
CA LEU A 241 1.53 -20.86 -17.41
C LEU A 241 1.26 -22.34 -17.67
N LYS A 242 2.30 -23.15 -17.91
CA LYS A 242 2.18 -24.61 -18.08
C LYS A 242 1.71 -25.35 -16.82
N ASN A 243 1.90 -24.78 -15.63
CA ASN A 243 1.48 -25.40 -14.39
C ASN A 243 -0.05 -25.34 -14.18
N HIS A 244 -0.77 -24.56 -14.99
CA HIS A 244 -2.20 -24.32 -14.84
C HIS A 244 -2.90 -24.51 -16.19
N GLU A 245 -3.68 -25.58 -16.33
CA GLU A 245 -4.32 -25.97 -17.60
C GLU A 245 -5.11 -24.81 -18.26
N ALA A 246 -5.91 -24.09 -17.47
CA ALA A 246 -6.71 -22.96 -17.96
C ALA A 246 -5.84 -21.82 -18.50
N SER A 247 -4.78 -21.45 -17.79
CA SER A 247 -3.84 -20.41 -18.23
C SER A 247 -3.06 -20.85 -19.46
N CYS A 248 -2.61 -22.10 -19.48
CA CYS A 248 -1.92 -22.65 -20.63
C CYS A 248 -2.79 -22.57 -21.89
N LYS A 249 -4.03 -23.08 -21.83
CA LYS A 249 -4.96 -23.07 -22.97
C LYS A 249 -5.21 -21.66 -23.49
N LEU A 250 -5.34 -20.69 -22.59
CA LEU A 250 -5.60 -19.30 -22.96
C LEU A 250 -4.39 -18.62 -23.63
N PHE A 251 -3.19 -18.78 -23.07
CA PHE A 251 -2.03 -17.98 -23.47
C PHE A 251 -1.04 -18.70 -24.41
N LEU A 252 -1.01 -20.03 -24.40
CA LEU A 252 -0.03 -20.84 -25.12
C LEU A 252 -0.63 -21.71 -26.24
N ASN A 253 -1.97 -21.77 -26.33
CA ASN A 253 -2.70 -22.56 -27.34
C ASN A 253 -2.19 -24.02 -27.41
N SER A 254 -1.68 -24.47 -28.56
CA SER A 254 -1.23 -25.85 -28.79
C SER A 254 0.04 -26.27 -28.04
N LYS A 255 0.71 -25.35 -27.32
CA LYS A 255 1.94 -25.65 -26.57
C LYS A 255 1.69 -26.19 -25.14
N CYS A 256 0.45 -26.58 -24.85
CA CYS A 256 0.07 -27.17 -23.56
C CYS A 256 0.37 -28.64 -23.45
N ASP A 257 0.44 -29.33 -24.58
CA ASP A 257 0.87 -30.73 -24.62
C ASP A 257 2.40 -30.74 -24.69
N ALA A 258 3.04 -31.09 -23.58
CA ALA A 258 4.48 -31.38 -23.50
C ALA A 258 4.70 -32.59 -22.60
#